data_AF-A0A1V4DHW5-F1
#
_entry.id   AF-A0A1V4DHW5-F1
#
_cell.length_a   1.000
_cell.length_b   1.000
_cell.length_c   1.000
_cell.angle_alpha   90.00
_cell.angle_beta   90.00
_cell.angle_gamma   90.00
#
_symmetry.space_group_name_H-M   'P 1'
#
loop_
_entity.id
_entity.type
_entity.pdbx_description
1 polymer ?
#
loop_
_entity_poly.entity_id
_entity_poly.type
_entity_poly.pdbx_seq_one_letter_code
_entity_poly.pdbx_strand_id
1 'polypeptide(L)'
;MLTIPYWLTALSWVSIILASICFIYIVCDIIKHPQQMKIMTLVWPLTALFGSIIWVIAYKKWGENNSSHEMVMDGSMNMENSMNPKPMAVSVFIGTCHCGAGCSLADLMIEWLLYFFPTLYIFGGYPTIFSQKLFSGFVLAFILALCIGIMFQYFAIVPMKHLSRKEGILAAIKADTLSLSCWQIGMYITVSLCQLVVFPHCFGGAIPPTSPVFWFMMQIAMLVGFCTAYPMNWFLIKTGVKERM
;
A
#
# COMPACT_ATOMS: atom_id res chain seq x y z
N MET A 1 22.81 -19.63 -14.39
CA MET A 1 22.83 -19.48 -12.91
C MET A 1 22.63 -18.00 -12.62
N LEU A 2 21.83 -17.66 -11.59
CA LEU A 2 21.64 -16.26 -11.22
C LEU A 2 22.95 -15.69 -10.65
N THR A 3 23.47 -14.62 -11.25
CA THR A 3 24.70 -13.95 -10.80
C THR A 3 24.36 -12.57 -10.26
N ILE A 4 23.88 -12.53 -9.02
CA ILE A 4 23.53 -11.28 -8.33
C ILE A 4 24.77 -10.72 -7.63
N PRO A 5 25.19 -9.47 -7.92
CA PRO A 5 26.31 -8.85 -7.24
C PRO A 5 26.09 -8.74 -5.73
N TYR A 6 27.14 -9.01 -4.94
CA TYR A 6 27.06 -8.98 -3.48
C TYR A 6 26.58 -7.63 -2.93
N TRP A 7 27.05 -6.52 -3.51
CA TRP A 7 26.65 -5.17 -3.09
C TRP A 7 25.14 -4.94 -3.23
N LEU A 8 24.50 -5.50 -4.27
CA LEU A 8 23.07 -5.35 -4.50
C LEU A 8 22.27 -6.17 -3.49
N THR A 9 22.74 -7.39 -3.19
CA THR A 9 22.15 -8.24 -2.14
C THR A 9 22.26 -7.56 -0.77
N ALA A 10 23.42 -6.98 -0.44
CA ALA A 10 23.64 -6.25 0.80
C ALA A 10 22.73 -5.02 0.90
N LEU A 11 22.65 -4.21 -0.17
CA LEU A 11 21.74 -3.06 -0.26
C LEU A 11 20.28 -3.48 -0.06
N SER A 12 19.87 -4.58 -0.68
CA SER A 12 18.50 -5.09 -0.58
C SER A 12 18.16 -5.48 0.86
N TRP A 13 19.08 -6.17 1.56
CA TRP A 13 18.91 -6.49 2.97
C TRP A 13 18.83 -5.24 3.85
N VAL A 14 19.70 -4.25 3.62
CA VAL A 14 19.67 -2.98 4.36
C VAL A 14 18.31 -2.30 4.20
N SER A 15 17.78 -2.26 2.97
CA SER A 15 16.46 -1.66 2.69
C SER A 15 15.31 -2.41 3.40
N ILE A 16 15.32 -3.75 3.36
CA ILE A 16 14.29 -4.58 4.01
C ILE A 16 14.37 -4.46 5.54
N ILE A 17 15.57 -4.48 6.11
CA ILE A 17 15.78 -4.32 7.56
C ILE A 17 15.31 -2.95 8.00
N LEU A 18 15.66 -1.89 7.26
CA LEU A 18 15.23 -0.53 7.55
C LEU A 18 13.70 -0.42 7.53
N ALA A 19 13.06 -0.92 6.47
CA ALA A 19 11.60 -0.95 6.35
C ALA A 19 10.95 -1.74 7.50
N SER A 20 11.55 -2.86 7.91
CA SER A 20 11.07 -3.67 9.04
C SER A 20 11.19 -2.93 10.37
N ILE A 21 12.29 -2.21 10.60
CA ILE A 21 12.45 -1.35 11.79
C ILE A 21 11.39 -0.25 11.78
N CYS A 22 11.15 0.41 10.64
CA CYS A 22 10.10 1.43 10.50
C CYS A 22 8.71 0.87 10.77
N PHE A 23 8.40 -0.32 10.22
CA PHE A 23 7.15 -1.03 10.49
C PHE A 23 6.97 -1.29 11.99
N ILE A 24 7.97 -1.88 12.65
CA ILE A 24 7.93 -2.20 14.09
C ILE A 24 7.78 -0.93 14.92
N TYR A 25 8.52 0.13 14.58
CA TYR A 25 8.42 1.43 15.27
C TYR A 25 6.98 1.95 15.25
N ILE A 26 6.34 2.01 14.08
CA ILE A 26 4.96 2.50 13.96
C ILE A 26 3.99 1.58 14.70
N VAL A 27 4.16 0.25 14.63
CA VAL A 27 3.32 -0.70 15.39
C VAL A 27 3.43 -0.45 16.89
N CYS A 28 4.66 -0.35 17.42
CA CYS A 28 4.89 -0.10 18.84
C CYS A 28 4.28 1.24 19.29
N ASP A 29 4.36 2.27 18.45
CA ASP A 29 3.77 3.57 18.74
C ASP A 29 2.24 3.52 18.74
N ILE A 30 1.62 2.89 17.74
CA ILE A 30 0.16 2.74 17.64
C ILE A 30 -0.42 1.90 18.79
N ILE A 31 0.33 0.91 19.31
CA ILE A 31 -0.10 0.14 20.49
C ILE A 31 -0.20 1.04 21.73
N LYS A 32 0.68 2.03 21.86
CA LYS A 32 0.67 3.01 22.96
C LYS A 32 -0.34 4.13 22.72
N HIS A 33 -0.49 4.55 21.45
CA HIS A 33 -1.32 5.66 21.01
C HIS A 33 -2.29 5.20 19.91
N PRO A 34 -3.41 4.55 20.29
CA PRO A 34 -4.37 4.01 19.32
C PRO A 34 -4.92 5.07 18.36
N GLN A 35 -5.05 4.68 17.09
CA GLN A 35 -5.60 5.52 16.05
C GLN A 35 -7.11 5.68 16.19
N GLN A 36 -7.63 6.88 15.93
CA GLN A 36 -9.08 7.14 15.93
C GLN A 36 -9.79 6.32 14.83
N MET A 37 -9.23 6.32 13.61
CA MET A 37 -9.69 5.44 12.53
C MET A 37 -8.99 4.09 12.65
N LYS A 38 -9.70 3.06 13.12
CA LYS A 38 -9.14 1.72 13.36
C LYS A 38 -8.38 1.14 12.16
N ILE A 39 -8.83 1.39 10.93
CA ILE A 39 -8.12 0.86 9.75
C ILE A 39 -6.72 1.45 9.58
N MET A 40 -6.50 2.68 10.06
CA MET A 40 -5.19 3.34 10.01
C MET A 40 -4.16 2.66 10.92
N THR A 41 -4.58 1.83 11.88
CA THR A 41 -3.63 1.00 12.66
C THR A 41 -2.92 -0.03 11.81
N LEU A 42 -3.50 -0.42 10.67
CA LEU A 42 -2.88 -1.33 9.70
C LEU A 42 -2.19 -0.56 8.56
N VAL A 43 -2.82 0.51 8.06
CA VAL A 43 -2.33 1.27 6.90
C VAL A 43 -0.95 1.88 7.16
N TRP A 44 -0.75 2.53 8.31
CA TRP A 44 0.52 3.20 8.61
C TRP A 44 1.71 2.23 8.67
N PRO A 45 1.65 1.12 9.43
CA PRO A 45 2.72 0.12 9.40
C PRO A 45 2.95 -0.46 8.00
N LEU A 46 1.89 -0.91 7.32
CA LEU A 46 2.02 -1.60 6.02
C LEU A 46 2.69 -0.71 4.97
N THR A 47 2.36 0.58 4.94
CA THR A 47 2.98 1.52 3.99
C THR A 47 4.43 1.85 4.30
N ALA A 48 4.86 1.72 5.56
CA ALA A 48 6.26 1.84 5.92
C ALA A 48 7.13 0.69 5.35
N LEU A 49 6.54 -0.44 4.94
CA LEU A 49 7.29 -1.54 4.32
C LEU A 49 7.93 -1.16 2.98
N PHE A 50 7.30 -0.26 2.21
CA PHE A 50 7.89 0.29 0.98
C PHE A 50 8.38 1.73 1.16
N GLY A 51 7.73 2.49 2.04
CA GLY A 51 8.03 3.90 2.27
C GLY A 51 9.20 4.17 3.23
N SER A 52 9.52 3.20 4.09
CA SER A 52 10.57 3.28 5.11
C SER A 52 10.51 4.58 5.92
N ILE A 53 11.65 5.27 6.09
CA ILE A 53 11.80 6.47 6.93
C ILE A 53 10.83 7.59 6.52
N ILE A 54 10.59 7.77 5.21
CA ILE A 54 9.71 8.84 4.72
C ILE A 54 8.29 8.66 5.27
N TRP A 55 7.81 7.41 5.36
CA TRP A 55 6.49 7.12 5.90
C TRP A 55 6.43 7.19 7.42
N VAL A 56 7.55 6.97 8.13
CA VAL A 56 7.63 7.28 9.56
C VAL A 56 7.49 8.78 9.79
N ILE A 57 8.15 9.62 9.00
CA ILE A 57 8.03 11.08 9.11
C ILE A 57 6.59 11.51 8.81
N ALA A 58 5.97 10.97 7.76
CA ALA A 58 4.58 11.23 7.42
C ALA A 58 3.61 10.78 8.53
N TYR A 59 3.86 9.61 9.12
CA TYR A 59 3.11 9.09 10.27
C TYR A 59 3.20 10.06 11.45
N LYS A 60 4.40 10.46 11.87
CA LYS A 60 4.56 11.41 12.99
C LYS A 60 3.88 12.76 12.73
N LYS A 61 3.86 13.21 11.48
CA LYS A 61 3.28 14.51 11.12
C LYS A 61 1.76 14.50 10.99
N TRP A 62 1.17 13.41 10.48
CA TRP A 62 -0.23 13.39 10.04
C TRP A 62 -1.05 12.21 10.58
N GLY A 63 -0.39 11.23 11.19
CA GLY A 63 -0.98 9.99 11.70
C GLY A 63 -0.89 9.83 13.21
N GLU A 64 0.10 10.43 13.87
CA GLU A 64 0.27 10.32 15.33
C GLU A 64 -0.91 10.98 16.06
N ASN A 65 -1.60 10.20 16.89
CA ASN A 65 -2.69 10.69 17.72
C ASN A 65 -2.09 11.27 19.02
N ASN A 66 -1.36 12.38 18.91
CA ASN A 66 -0.81 13.08 20.06
C ASN A 66 -1.92 13.79 20.83
N SER A 67 -2.61 13.07 21.70
CA SER A 67 -3.52 13.64 22.70
C SER A 67 -2.78 14.29 23.89
N SER A 68 -1.50 14.64 23.76
CA SER A 68 -0.66 15.01 24.91
C SER A 68 0.43 16.07 24.67
N HIS A 69 0.24 17.05 23.77
CA HIS A 69 1.04 18.29 23.83
C HIS A 69 0.22 19.55 23.51
N GLU A 70 0.22 20.46 24.50
CA GLU A 70 -0.41 21.80 24.57
C GLU A 70 -1.92 21.86 24.83
N MET A 71 -2.33 21.39 26.03
CA MET A 71 -3.41 22.07 26.74
C MET A 71 -2.87 23.41 27.30
N VAL A 72 -2.90 24.46 26.49
CA VAL A 72 -2.96 25.82 27.03
C VAL A 72 -4.37 25.99 27.57
N MET A 73 -4.49 26.09 28.90
CA MET A 73 -5.74 26.35 29.62
C MET A 73 -6.21 27.78 29.31
N ASP A 74 -6.97 27.92 28.22
CA ASP A 74 -7.91 29.01 27.96
C ASP A 74 -9.31 28.49 28.32
N GLY A 75 -9.93 29.14 29.31
CA GLY A 75 -11.23 28.76 29.87
C GLY A 75 -12.41 29.15 28.99
N SER A 76 -12.56 28.53 27.82
CA SER A 76 -13.80 28.57 27.03
C SER A 76 -14.23 27.16 26.62
N MET A 77 -15.31 26.68 27.21
CA MET A 77 -15.97 25.44 26.77
C MET A 77 -16.64 25.66 25.41
N ASN A 78 -15.89 25.44 24.33
CA ASN A 78 -16.41 25.21 22.99
C ASN A 78 -15.96 23.82 22.53
N MET A 79 -16.85 22.83 22.69
CA MET A 79 -16.77 21.54 22.00
C MET A 79 -17.15 21.74 20.52
N GLU A 80 -16.33 22.49 19.78
CA GLU A 80 -16.45 22.64 18.33
C GLU A 80 -15.20 22.08 17.65
N ASN A 81 -15.39 20.94 16.97
CA ASN A 81 -14.67 20.48 15.79
C ASN A 81 -13.20 20.95 15.63
N SER A 82 -12.26 20.04 15.90
CA SER A 82 -10.89 20.08 15.37
C SER A 82 -10.81 19.84 13.84
N MET A 83 -11.78 20.34 13.08
CA MET A 83 -11.83 20.24 11.62
C MET A 83 -11.30 21.52 10.98
N ASN A 84 -9.99 21.78 11.09
CA ASN A 84 -9.34 22.35 9.92
C ASN A 84 -9.13 21.20 8.94
N PRO A 85 -9.82 21.17 7.78
CA PRO A 85 -9.65 20.10 6.82
C PRO A 85 -8.18 20.03 6.42
N LYS A 86 -7.59 18.83 6.52
CA LYS A 86 -6.20 18.63 6.10
C LYS A 86 -6.01 19.17 4.68
N PRO A 87 -4.84 19.76 4.36
CA PRO A 87 -4.56 20.22 3.01
C PRO A 87 -4.81 19.08 2.00
N MET A 88 -5.35 19.40 0.83
CA MET A 88 -5.72 18.41 -0.19
C MET A 88 -4.60 17.39 -0.46
N ALA A 89 -3.35 17.87 -0.55
CA ALA A 89 -2.19 17.01 -0.78
C ALA A 89 -1.99 15.95 0.31
N VAL A 90 -2.31 16.27 1.56
CA VAL A 90 -2.23 15.35 2.70
C VAL A 90 -3.35 14.33 2.67
N SER A 91 -4.59 14.75 2.41
CA SER A 91 -5.72 13.83 2.26
C SER A 91 -5.54 12.88 1.06
N VAL A 92 -4.97 13.36 -0.04
CA VAL A 92 -4.59 12.52 -1.19
C VAL A 92 -3.51 11.54 -0.78
N PHE A 93 -2.45 12.00 -0.09
CA PHE A 93 -1.38 11.14 0.40
C PHE A 93 -1.92 10.01 1.29
N ILE A 94 -2.75 10.33 2.29
CA ILE A 94 -3.36 9.34 3.18
C ILE A 94 -4.29 8.40 2.40
N GLY A 95 -5.10 8.94 1.49
CA GLY A 95 -5.98 8.16 0.62
C GLY A 95 -5.22 7.20 -0.30
N THR A 96 -4.04 7.58 -0.78
CA THR A 96 -3.13 6.73 -1.56
C THR A 96 -2.42 5.70 -0.68
N CYS A 97 -2.01 6.08 0.54
CA CYS A 97 -1.45 5.14 1.53
C CYS A 97 -2.44 4.01 1.83
N HIS A 98 -3.72 4.34 1.94
CA HIS A 98 -4.76 3.37 2.22
C HIS A 98 -4.90 2.31 1.10
N CYS A 99 -4.90 2.73 -0.17
CA CYS A 99 -4.90 1.81 -1.32
C CYS A 99 -3.58 1.01 -1.40
N GLY A 100 -2.46 1.70 -1.19
CA GLY A 100 -1.13 1.11 -1.18
C GLY A 100 -0.96 0.03 -0.12
N ALA A 101 -1.47 0.24 1.10
CA ALA A 101 -1.44 -0.76 2.17
C ALA A 101 -2.15 -2.06 1.77
N GLY A 102 -3.33 -1.95 1.14
CA GLY A 102 -4.07 -3.10 0.64
C GLY A 102 -3.31 -3.86 -0.44
N CYS A 103 -2.70 -3.13 -1.39
CA CYS A 103 -1.85 -3.72 -2.43
C CYS A 103 -0.61 -4.40 -1.82
N SER A 104 0.09 -3.74 -0.89
CA SER A 104 1.28 -4.29 -0.24
C SER A 104 0.99 -5.57 0.52
N LEU A 105 -0.14 -5.62 1.25
CA LEU A 105 -0.56 -6.84 1.94
C LEU A 105 -0.92 -7.95 0.96
N ALA A 106 -1.64 -7.62 -0.12
CA ALA A 106 -2.00 -8.58 -1.16
C ALA A 106 -0.75 -9.16 -1.85
N ASP A 107 0.20 -8.32 -2.23
CA ASP A 107 1.44 -8.74 -2.88
C ASP A 107 2.29 -9.62 -1.96
N LEU A 108 2.40 -9.25 -0.69
CA LEU A 108 3.10 -10.08 0.30
C LEU A 108 2.45 -11.46 0.39
N MET A 109 1.12 -11.54 0.41
CA MET A 109 0.41 -12.82 0.47
C MET A 109 0.52 -13.63 -0.82
N ILE A 110 0.28 -13.01 -1.98
CA ILE A 110 0.13 -13.70 -3.25
C ILE A 110 1.48 -14.21 -3.78
N GLU A 111 2.56 -13.48 -3.58
CA GLU A 111 3.89 -13.90 -4.04
C GLU A 111 4.35 -15.16 -3.30
N TRP A 112 4.14 -15.22 -1.98
CA TRP A 112 4.42 -16.43 -1.21
C TRP A 112 3.46 -17.56 -1.53
N LEU A 113 2.17 -17.27 -1.71
CA LEU A 113 1.16 -18.28 -2.05
C LEU A 113 1.47 -18.95 -3.39
N LEU A 114 1.83 -18.17 -4.41
CA LEU A 114 2.18 -18.69 -5.74
C LEU A 114 3.54 -19.39 -5.77
N TYR A 115 4.47 -18.97 -4.91
CA TYR A 115 5.74 -19.67 -4.71
C TYR A 115 5.53 -21.08 -4.14
N PHE A 116 4.73 -21.22 -3.07
CA PHE A 116 4.47 -22.52 -2.44
C PHE A 116 3.47 -23.39 -3.20
N PHE A 117 2.52 -22.78 -3.92
CA PHE A 117 1.49 -23.49 -4.68
C PHE A 117 1.46 -23.02 -6.15
N PRO A 118 2.45 -23.40 -6.98
CA PRO A 118 2.54 -22.95 -8.38
C PRO A 118 1.38 -23.42 -9.27
N THR A 119 0.59 -24.40 -8.84
CA THR A 119 -0.63 -24.83 -9.56
C THR A 119 -1.69 -23.73 -9.61
N LEU A 120 -1.65 -22.78 -8.68
CA LEU A 120 -2.61 -21.67 -8.64
C LEU A 120 -2.48 -20.71 -9.83
N TYR A 121 -1.33 -20.69 -10.52
CA TYR A 121 -1.18 -19.94 -11.77
C TYR A 121 -2.20 -20.33 -12.85
N ILE A 122 -2.82 -21.51 -12.75
CA ILE A 122 -3.91 -21.92 -13.65
C ILE A 122 -5.13 -21.01 -13.51
N PHE A 123 -5.48 -20.63 -12.28
CA PHE A 123 -6.63 -19.74 -12.03
C PHE A 123 -6.41 -18.31 -12.54
N GLY A 124 -5.15 -17.87 -12.62
CA GLY A 124 -4.80 -16.60 -13.25
C GLY A 124 -4.65 -16.69 -14.79
N GLY A 125 -4.88 -17.86 -15.39
CA GLY A 125 -4.89 -18.05 -16.84
C GLY A 125 -3.61 -18.61 -17.46
N TYR A 126 -2.66 -19.14 -16.68
CA TYR A 126 -1.48 -19.83 -17.23
C TYR A 126 -1.73 -21.34 -17.35
N PRO A 127 -1.41 -22.01 -18.49
CA PRO A 127 -0.83 -21.47 -19.71
C PRO A 127 -1.86 -21.05 -20.79
N THR A 128 -3.16 -21.17 -20.53
CA THR A 128 -4.22 -21.04 -21.56
C THR A 128 -4.38 -19.64 -22.14
N ILE A 129 -4.37 -18.61 -21.29
CA ILE A 129 -4.51 -17.19 -21.65
C ILE A 129 -3.13 -16.54 -21.76
N PHE A 130 -2.23 -16.86 -20.82
CA PHE A 130 -0.89 -16.29 -20.75
C PHE A 130 0.17 -17.37 -20.88
N SER A 131 1.17 -17.12 -21.73
CA SER A 131 2.35 -17.99 -21.86
C SER A 131 3.35 -17.84 -20.71
N GLN A 132 3.25 -16.76 -19.93
CA GLN A 132 4.14 -16.46 -18.81
C GLN A 132 3.38 -16.45 -17.48
N LYS A 133 3.95 -17.11 -16.45
CA LYS A 133 3.39 -17.14 -15.09
C LYS A 133 3.25 -15.75 -14.46
N LEU A 134 4.12 -14.81 -14.84
CA LEU A 134 4.12 -13.44 -14.33
C LEU A 134 2.75 -12.76 -14.50
N PHE A 135 2.17 -12.81 -15.70
CA PHE A 135 0.88 -12.17 -15.98
C PHE A 135 -0.29 -12.85 -15.27
N SER A 136 -0.24 -14.17 -15.11
CA SER A 136 -1.20 -14.90 -14.29
C SER A 136 -1.11 -14.47 -12.82
N GLY A 137 0.12 -14.29 -12.31
CA GLY A 137 0.38 -13.71 -10.98
C GLY A 137 -0.26 -12.33 -10.82
N PHE A 138 -0.10 -11.45 -11.81
CA PHE A 138 -0.73 -10.11 -11.80
C PHE A 138 -2.25 -10.15 -11.75
N VAL A 139 -2.90 -11.09 -12.44
CA VAL A 139 -4.37 -11.22 -12.36
C VAL A 139 -4.79 -11.60 -10.94
N LEU A 140 -4.14 -12.60 -10.36
CA LEU A 140 -4.47 -13.08 -9.01
C LEU A 140 -4.14 -12.03 -7.95
N ALA A 141 -3.00 -11.36 -8.07
CA ALA A 141 -2.60 -10.25 -7.21
C ALA A 141 -3.59 -9.09 -7.31
N PHE A 142 -4.06 -8.74 -8.52
CA PHE A 142 -5.04 -7.68 -8.72
C PHE A 142 -6.37 -8.00 -8.04
N ILE A 143 -6.87 -9.23 -8.19
CA ILE A 143 -8.11 -9.68 -7.55
C ILE A 143 -7.97 -9.61 -6.03
N LEU A 144 -6.88 -10.15 -5.47
CA LEU A 144 -6.65 -10.13 -4.03
C LEU A 144 -6.50 -8.70 -3.50
N ALA A 145 -5.74 -7.86 -4.19
CA ALA A 145 -5.55 -6.45 -3.86
C ALA A 145 -6.87 -5.68 -3.89
N LEU A 146 -7.71 -5.90 -4.90
CA LEU A 146 -9.02 -5.26 -4.99
C LEU A 146 -9.94 -5.70 -3.84
N CYS A 147 -9.95 -6.98 -3.49
CA CYS A 147 -10.71 -7.49 -2.33
C CYS A 147 -10.27 -6.83 -1.02
N ILE A 148 -8.95 -6.80 -0.75
CA ILE A 148 -8.40 -6.20 0.47
C ILE A 148 -8.60 -4.68 0.47
N GLY A 149 -8.38 -4.01 -0.67
CA GLY A 149 -8.55 -2.57 -0.84
C GLY A 149 -9.99 -2.12 -0.59
N ILE A 150 -10.98 -2.81 -1.17
CA ILE A 150 -12.41 -2.59 -0.88
C ILE A 150 -12.71 -2.81 0.60
N MET A 151 -12.17 -3.88 1.20
CA MET A 151 -12.36 -4.15 2.64
C MET A 151 -11.82 -3.00 3.49
N PHE A 152 -10.60 -2.53 3.21
CA PHE A 152 -10.02 -1.40 3.94
C PHE A 152 -10.90 -0.15 3.74
N GLN A 153 -11.33 0.15 2.51
CA GLN A 153 -12.08 1.39 2.22
C GLN A 153 -13.44 1.37 2.88
N TYR A 154 -14.07 0.19 2.93
CA TYR A 154 -15.32 -0.01 3.64
C TYR A 154 -15.19 0.38 5.12
N PHE A 155 -14.13 -0.09 5.79
CA PHE A 155 -13.88 0.23 7.19
C PHE A 155 -13.43 1.67 7.45
N ALA A 156 -12.94 2.38 6.42
CA ALA A 156 -12.69 3.82 6.49
C ALA A 156 -13.99 4.63 6.30
N ILE A 157 -14.73 4.37 5.21
CA ILE A 157 -15.83 5.22 4.74
C ILE A 157 -17.09 5.06 5.59
N VAL A 158 -17.44 3.83 6.00
CA VAL A 158 -18.70 3.59 6.73
C VAL A 158 -18.77 4.36 8.05
N PRO A 159 -17.73 4.37 8.91
CA PRO A 159 -17.74 5.18 10.11
C PRO A 159 -17.77 6.68 9.84
N MET A 160 -17.15 7.16 8.76
CA MET A 160 -17.09 8.58 8.41
C MET A 160 -18.44 9.13 7.94
N LYS A 161 -19.21 8.33 7.20
CA LYS A 161 -20.48 8.75 6.57
C LYS A 161 -21.73 8.18 7.22
N HIS A 162 -21.58 7.31 8.23
CA HIS A 162 -22.69 6.59 8.85
C HIS A 162 -23.58 5.85 7.83
N LEU A 163 -22.97 5.25 6.80
CA LEU A 163 -23.68 4.57 5.71
C LEU A 163 -24.24 3.22 6.14
N SER A 164 -25.30 2.78 5.47
CA SER A 164 -25.74 1.39 5.56
C SER A 164 -24.71 0.43 4.93
N ARG A 165 -24.79 -0.86 5.26
CA ARG A 165 -23.84 -1.87 4.77
C ARG A 165 -23.72 -1.90 3.23
N LYS A 166 -24.85 -1.78 2.51
CA LYS A 166 -24.87 -1.83 1.04
C LYS A 166 -24.23 -0.58 0.43
N GLU A 167 -24.58 0.59 0.95
CA GLU A 167 -24.03 1.87 0.51
C GLU A 167 -22.53 1.96 0.78
N GLY A 168 -22.08 1.46 1.92
CA GLY A 168 -20.66 1.37 2.27
C GLY A 168 -19.85 0.53 1.29
N ILE A 169 -20.37 -0.63 0.88
CA ILE A 169 -19.69 -1.49 -0.11
C ILE A 169 -19.61 -0.76 -1.45
N LEU A 170 -20.71 -0.16 -1.91
CA LEU A 170 -20.73 0.57 -3.17
C LEU A 170 -19.77 1.76 -3.15
N ALA A 171 -19.71 2.49 -2.04
CA ALA A 171 -18.77 3.60 -1.85
C ALA A 171 -17.32 3.12 -1.86
N ALA A 172 -17.02 2.01 -1.17
CA ALA A 172 -15.68 1.42 -1.14
C ALA A 172 -15.21 0.97 -2.53
N ILE A 173 -16.08 0.31 -3.30
CA ILE A 173 -15.78 -0.08 -4.69
C ILE A 173 -15.46 1.14 -5.53
N LYS A 174 -16.29 2.18 -5.48
CA LYS A 174 -16.09 3.42 -6.25
C LYS A 174 -14.81 4.15 -5.86
N ALA A 175 -14.49 4.19 -4.56
CA ALA A 175 -13.32 4.88 -4.03
C ALA A 175 -12.01 4.16 -4.37
N ASP A 176 -11.98 2.83 -4.38
CA ASP A 176 -10.73 2.09 -4.54
C ASP A 176 -10.43 1.65 -5.97
N THR A 177 -11.43 1.25 -6.76
CA THR A 177 -11.20 0.55 -8.05
C THR A 177 -10.26 1.33 -8.99
N LEU A 178 -10.51 2.63 -9.19
CA LEU A 178 -9.72 3.46 -10.09
C LEU A 178 -8.33 3.78 -9.51
N SER A 179 -8.27 4.08 -8.21
CA SER A 179 -7.01 4.31 -7.50
C SER A 179 -6.10 3.08 -7.56
N LEU A 180 -6.65 1.91 -7.26
CA LEU A 180 -5.95 0.63 -7.27
C LEU A 180 -5.52 0.23 -8.69
N SER A 181 -6.38 0.44 -9.68
CA SER A 181 -6.00 0.19 -11.08
C SER A 181 -4.80 1.06 -11.49
N CYS A 182 -4.79 2.35 -11.14
CA CYS A 182 -3.64 3.21 -11.40
C CYS A 182 -2.38 2.79 -10.62
N TRP A 183 -2.53 2.35 -9.37
CA TRP A 183 -1.42 1.77 -8.59
C TRP A 183 -0.80 0.58 -9.33
N GLN A 184 -1.65 -0.37 -9.70
CA GLN A 184 -1.25 -1.63 -10.30
C GLN A 184 -0.60 -1.43 -11.68
N ILE A 185 -1.04 -0.43 -12.47
CA ILE A 185 -0.36 -0.07 -13.72
C ILE A 185 1.10 0.31 -13.45
N GLY A 186 1.36 1.24 -12.52
CA GLY A 186 2.72 1.69 -12.21
C GLY A 186 3.59 0.57 -11.65
N MET A 187 3.03 -0.21 -10.73
CA MET A 187 3.72 -1.32 -10.09
C MET A 187 4.02 -2.46 -11.08
N TYR A 188 3.03 -2.93 -11.84
CA TYR A 188 3.20 -4.03 -12.80
C TYR A 188 4.11 -3.68 -13.97
N ILE A 189 4.09 -2.44 -14.46
CA ILE A 189 5.08 -1.99 -15.45
C ILE A 189 6.49 -2.13 -14.87
N THR A 190 6.71 -1.68 -13.64
CA THR A 190 8.01 -1.75 -12.97
C THR A 190 8.43 -3.21 -12.75
N VAL A 191 7.54 -4.06 -12.22
CA VAL A 191 7.82 -5.48 -12.00
C VAL A 191 8.09 -6.20 -13.32
N SER A 192 7.34 -5.90 -14.39
CA SER A 192 7.57 -6.49 -15.72
C SER A 192 8.92 -6.10 -16.28
N LEU A 193 9.29 -4.81 -16.18
CA LEU A 193 10.60 -4.32 -16.60
C LEU A 193 11.72 -5.07 -15.84
N CYS A 194 11.57 -5.21 -14.52
CA CYS A 194 12.53 -5.94 -13.70
C CYS A 194 12.63 -7.42 -14.09
N GLN A 195 11.50 -8.14 -14.09
CA GLN A 195 11.47 -9.60 -14.25
C GLN A 195 11.75 -10.07 -15.68
N LEU A 196 11.36 -9.28 -16.69
CA LEU A 196 11.47 -9.69 -18.11
C LEU A 196 12.68 -9.07 -18.82
N VAL A 197 13.21 -7.95 -18.34
CA VAL A 197 14.29 -7.23 -19.01
C VAL A 197 15.52 -7.12 -18.12
N VAL A 198 15.43 -6.41 -17.00
CA VAL A 198 16.59 -6.06 -16.17
C VAL A 198 17.23 -7.31 -15.57
N PHE A 199 16.46 -8.19 -14.92
CA PHE A 199 17.03 -9.35 -14.25
C PHE A 199 17.57 -10.40 -15.23
N PRO A 200 16.87 -10.75 -16.33
CA PRO A 200 17.42 -11.63 -17.34
C PRO A 200 18.71 -11.09 -17.95
N HIS A 201 18.75 -9.79 -18.28
CA HIS A 201 19.92 -9.17 -18.91
C HIS A 201 21.11 -9.02 -17.94
N CYS A 202 20.87 -8.57 -16.71
CA CYS A 202 21.93 -8.24 -15.76
C CYS A 202 22.36 -9.43 -14.89
N PHE A 203 21.46 -10.39 -14.62
CA PHE A 203 21.67 -11.45 -13.63
C PHE A 203 21.44 -12.86 -14.19
N GLY A 204 21.03 -13.00 -15.45
CA GLY A 204 20.90 -14.29 -16.13
C GLY A 204 19.58 -15.04 -15.86
N GLY A 205 18.57 -14.37 -15.29
CA GLY A 205 17.23 -14.93 -15.12
C GLY A 205 16.28 -14.08 -14.26
N ALA A 206 15.02 -14.49 -14.20
CA ALA A 206 14.04 -13.92 -13.27
C ALA A 206 14.44 -14.17 -11.81
N ILE A 207 14.14 -13.22 -10.93
CA ILE A 207 14.48 -13.32 -9.50
C ILE A 207 13.23 -13.76 -8.72
N PRO A 208 13.30 -14.86 -7.96
CA PRO A 208 12.17 -15.36 -7.18
C PRO A 208 11.95 -14.55 -5.89
N PRO A 209 10.76 -14.65 -5.26
CA PRO A 209 10.46 -14.00 -3.99
C PRO A 209 11.29 -14.50 -2.79
N THR A 210 12.07 -15.56 -2.95
CA THR A 210 13.06 -16.00 -1.94
C THR A 210 14.31 -15.13 -1.88
N SER A 211 14.53 -14.27 -2.87
CA SER A 211 15.67 -13.36 -2.92
C SER A 211 15.32 -12.00 -2.30
N PRO A 212 16.21 -11.39 -1.49
CA PRO A 212 16.00 -10.02 -1.00
C PRO A 212 15.94 -8.99 -2.13
N VAL A 213 16.62 -9.23 -3.26
CA VAL A 213 16.60 -8.32 -4.42
C VAL A 213 15.20 -8.21 -5.01
N PHE A 214 14.41 -9.28 -4.97
CA PHE A 214 13.01 -9.25 -5.37
C PHE A 214 12.23 -8.21 -4.56
N TRP A 215 12.31 -8.30 -3.23
CA TRP A 215 11.57 -7.43 -2.32
C TRP A 215 12.07 -5.99 -2.36
N PHE A 216 13.37 -5.76 -2.52
CA PHE A 216 13.90 -4.42 -2.72
C PHE A 216 13.33 -3.76 -3.99
N MET A 217 13.29 -4.49 -5.11
CA MET A 217 12.69 -3.99 -6.33
C MET A 217 11.16 -3.87 -6.21
N MET A 218 10.53 -4.70 -5.38
CA MET A 218 9.12 -4.57 -5.05
C MET A 218 8.83 -3.28 -4.28
N GLN A 219 9.69 -2.86 -3.34
CA GLN A 219 9.56 -1.55 -2.66
C GLN A 219 9.59 -0.41 -3.67
N ILE A 220 10.49 -0.48 -4.66
CA ILE A 220 10.58 0.51 -5.75
C ILE A 220 9.30 0.48 -6.61
N ALA A 221 8.82 -0.70 -6.98
CA ALA A 221 7.59 -0.85 -7.76
C ALA A 221 6.36 -0.28 -7.01
N MET A 222 6.29 -0.49 -5.69
CA MET A 222 5.23 0.09 -4.85
C MET A 222 5.32 1.62 -4.78
N LEU A 223 6.53 2.20 -4.73
CA LEU A 223 6.70 3.66 -4.80
C LEU A 223 6.26 4.22 -6.17
N VAL A 224 6.55 3.52 -7.27
CA VAL A 224 6.05 3.90 -8.60
C VAL A 224 4.52 3.79 -8.65
N GLY A 225 3.95 2.72 -8.10
CA GLY A 225 2.50 2.55 -7.94
C GLY A 225 1.86 3.66 -7.11
N PHE A 226 2.53 4.11 -6.05
CA PHE A 226 2.11 5.26 -5.26
C PHE A 226 2.04 6.52 -6.12
N CYS A 227 3.10 6.80 -6.89
CA CYS A 227 3.16 7.97 -7.78
C CYS A 227 2.07 7.94 -8.87
N THR A 228 1.73 6.77 -9.41
CA THR A 228 0.65 6.66 -10.43
C THR A 228 -0.74 6.73 -9.82
N ALA A 229 -0.93 6.25 -8.59
CA ALA A 229 -2.21 6.33 -7.89
C ALA A 229 -2.48 7.71 -7.28
N TYR A 230 -1.46 8.48 -6.94
CA TYR A 230 -1.60 9.82 -6.34
C TYR A 230 -2.48 10.79 -7.15
N PRO A 231 -2.24 11.04 -8.46
CA PRO A 231 -3.08 11.92 -9.25
C PRO A 231 -4.51 11.39 -9.41
N MET A 232 -4.68 10.08 -9.44
CA MET A 232 -6.02 9.47 -9.49
C MET A 232 -6.78 9.72 -8.18
N ASN A 233 -6.12 9.57 -7.03
CA ASN A 233 -6.73 9.92 -5.74
C ASN A 233 -7.09 11.40 -5.66
N TRP A 234 -6.22 12.28 -6.18
CA TRP A 234 -6.53 13.70 -6.28
C TRP A 234 -7.81 13.95 -7.10
N PHE A 235 -7.91 13.32 -8.27
CA PHE A 235 -9.09 13.43 -9.13
C PHE A 235 -10.37 12.88 -8.46
N LEU A 236 -10.30 11.71 -7.83
CA LEU A 236 -11.45 11.08 -7.16
C LEU A 236 -11.93 11.90 -5.97
N ILE A 237 -11.02 12.51 -5.21
CA ILE A 237 -11.38 13.39 -4.11
C ILE A 237 -11.97 14.70 -4.63
N LYS A 238 -11.40 15.27 -5.70
CA LYS A 238 -11.90 16.52 -6.32
C LYS A 238 -13.30 16.35 -6.89
N THR A 239 -13.63 15.18 -7.42
CA THR A 239 -14.96 14.86 -7.99
C THR A 239 -15.98 14.36 -6.96
N GLY A 240 -15.59 14.24 -5.69
CA GLY A 240 -16.47 13.78 -4.61
C GLY A 240 -16.77 12.27 -4.62
N VAL A 241 -16.05 11.50 -5.43
CA VAL A 241 -16.16 10.03 -5.44
C VAL A 241 -15.45 9.42 -4.23
N LYS A 242 -14.36 10.05 -3.78
CA LYS A 242 -13.56 9.63 -2.62
C LYS A 242 -13.53 10.74 -1.56
N GLU A 243 -13.54 10.34 -0.29
CA GLU A 243 -13.53 11.27 0.83
C GLU A 243 -12.13 11.79 1.16
N ARG A 244 -12.09 12.96 1.78
CA ARG A 244 -10.88 13.48 2.40
C ARG A 244 -10.68 12.78 3.74
N MET A 245 -9.59 12.01 3.84
CA MET A 245 -9.08 11.39 5.08
C MET A 245 -8.17 12.34 5.86
#